data_AF-A0A6J5VZE6-F1
#
_entry.id   AF-A0A6J5VZE6-F1
#
_cell.length_a   1.000
_cell.length_b   1.000
_cell.length_c   1.000
_cell.angle_alpha   90.00
_cell.angle_beta   90.00
_cell.angle_gamma   90.00
#
_symmetry.space_group_name_H-M   'P 1'
#
loop_
_entity.id
_entity.type
_entity.pdbx_description
1 polymer ?
#
loop_
_entity_poly.entity_id
_entity_poly.type
_entity_poly.pdbx_seq_one_letter_code
_entity_poly.pdbx_strand_id
1 'polypeptide(L)'
;MATLNLKFEPDAAGVSTPFSNSPPTHYILKVESFSSLERHSAGRYESGQFDAGGYKWKLVVYPNGYKQKNVDDHISVYLEMAGADLLQTGWEVFVDFRLFLLDQNKGIYLVLQDANLNKMCLHGAMFEVGFDRVIPLNAFTDSSNGYLINDTCVFGAEVFVCKERRAGKAERLYTINSAMYKHPWKVYIPLKFRPELLESKPFFAGGQTWEIRLYPKGYDKGKDTHVSVYLKLANPEPASKILTEFTLRIVDQLNGKHFFCKGCEWFCALRPSFGFSRLIAFDILKQLDKGFLVKSNCLVEAEVTVYGIFTAL
;
A
#
# COMPACT_ATOMS: atom_id res chain seq x y z
N MET A 1 17.15 25.60 0.73
CA MET A 1 17.58 26.55 1.79
C MET A 1 17.20 27.93 1.33
N ALA A 2 16.13 28.51 1.91
CA ALA A 2 15.74 29.89 1.67
C ALA A 2 15.99 30.67 2.96
N THR A 3 16.92 31.61 2.93
CA THR A 3 17.18 32.54 4.01
C THR A 3 16.21 33.71 3.86
N LEU A 4 15.18 33.79 4.69
CA LEU A 4 14.32 34.98 4.78
C LEU A 4 15.11 36.10 5.48
N ASN A 5 15.72 36.98 4.70
CA ASN A 5 16.25 38.24 5.20
C ASN A 5 15.06 39.20 5.39
N LEU A 6 14.56 39.31 6.61
CA LEU A 6 13.62 40.37 6.99
C LEU A 6 14.38 41.71 7.01
N LYS A 7 14.42 42.41 5.86
CA LYS A 7 14.81 43.81 5.82
C LYS A 7 13.60 44.66 6.21
N PHE A 8 13.68 45.33 7.35
CA PHE A 8 12.79 46.43 7.70
C PHE A 8 13.24 47.68 6.93
N GLU A 9 12.72 47.92 5.73
CA GLU A 9 12.80 49.22 5.05
C GLU A 9 11.41 49.63 4.52
N PRO A 10 11.08 50.93 4.50
CA PRO A 10 9.73 51.40 4.25
C PRO A 10 9.36 51.42 2.76
N ASP A 11 8.09 51.09 2.53
CA ASP A 11 7.27 51.09 1.32
C ASP A 11 7.87 51.57 -0.01
N ALA A 12 7.84 50.67 -1.00
CA ALA A 12 7.42 51.00 -2.37
C ALA A 12 6.85 49.76 -3.09
N ALA A 13 5.58 49.87 -3.49
CA ALA A 13 4.88 49.13 -4.55
C ALA A 13 4.86 47.58 -4.50
N GLY A 14 3.72 47.03 -4.08
CA GLY A 14 3.19 45.74 -4.57
C GLY A 14 3.51 44.48 -3.76
N VAL A 15 4.11 44.61 -2.58
CA VAL A 15 4.34 43.49 -1.66
C VAL A 15 3.15 43.41 -0.70
N SER A 16 2.46 42.26 -0.65
CA SER A 16 1.47 42.01 0.40
C SER A 16 2.14 42.16 1.76
N THR A 17 1.70 43.12 2.57
CA THR A 17 2.24 43.34 3.91
C THR A 17 2.23 42.03 4.69
N PRO A 18 3.32 41.64 5.38
CA PRO A 18 3.40 40.40 6.14
C PRO A 18 2.59 40.48 7.44
N PHE A 19 1.54 41.30 7.48
CA PHE A 19 0.74 41.57 8.67
C PHE A 19 -0.74 41.35 8.39
N SER A 20 -1.44 40.75 9.35
CA SER A 20 -2.88 40.48 9.32
C SER A 20 -3.54 41.03 10.58
N ASN A 21 -4.67 41.71 10.41
CA ASN A 21 -5.54 42.11 11.53
C ASN A 21 -6.47 40.96 11.96
N SER A 22 -6.59 39.91 11.15
CA SER A 22 -7.42 38.75 11.44
C SER A 22 -6.60 37.69 12.18
N PRO A 23 -7.16 37.07 13.23
CA PRO A 23 -6.53 35.93 13.88
C PRO A 23 -6.45 34.73 12.94
N PRO A 24 -5.51 33.79 13.19
CA PRO A 24 -5.42 32.54 12.44
C PRO A 24 -6.69 31.71 12.58
N THR A 25 -7.11 31.09 11.49
CA THR A 25 -8.40 30.36 11.43
C THR A 25 -8.39 29.02 12.17
N HIS A 26 -7.26 28.28 12.20
CA HIS A 26 -7.28 26.88 12.64
C HIS A 26 -6.78 26.66 14.06
N TYR A 27 -5.72 27.36 14.48
CA TYR A 27 -5.16 27.16 15.81
C TYR A 27 -4.44 28.39 16.34
N ILE A 28 -4.59 28.60 17.65
CA ILE A 28 -3.87 29.62 18.43
C ILE A 28 -3.21 28.92 19.61
N LEU A 29 -1.90 29.11 19.75
CA LEU A 29 -1.12 28.71 20.91
C LEU A 29 -0.74 29.94 21.70
N LYS A 30 -1.34 30.12 22.87
CA LYS A 30 -0.92 31.12 23.86
C LYS A 30 0.00 30.45 24.87
N VAL A 31 1.23 30.95 25.00
CA VAL A 31 2.20 30.51 26.00
C VAL A 31 2.27 31.60 27.06
N GLU A 32 1.83 31.33 28.29
CA GLU A 32 1.75 32.32 29.39
C GLU A 32 2.97 32.31 30.34
N SER A 33 3.96 31.47 30.05
CA SER A 33 5.21 31.37 30.82
C SER A 33 6.36 30.93 29.92
N PHE A 34 6.68 31.77 28.92
CA PHE A 34 7.67 31.44 27.89
C PHE A 34 9.05 31.13 28.47
N SER A 35 9.50 31.88 29.47
CA SER A 35 10.77 31.65 30.16
C SER A 35 10.88 30.24 30.77
N SER A 36 9.77 29.70 31.28
CA SER A 36 9.70 28.34 31.81
C SER A 36 9.74 27.31 30.68
N LEU A 37 9.04 27.60 29.57
CA LEU A 37 9.08 26.76 28.37
C LEU A 37 10.51 26.68 27.81
N GLU A 38 11.17 27.82 27.65
CA GLU A 38 12.54 27.91 27.16
C GLU A 38 13.52 27.08 28.00
N ARG A 39 13.39 27.16 29.34
CA ARG A 39 14.27 26.44 30.28
C ARG A 39 14.02 24.92 30.32
N HIS A 40 12.78 24.48 30.14
CA HIS A 40 12.38 23.09 30.45
C HIS A 40 11.94 22.26 29.23
N SER A 41 11.74 22.86 28.05
CA SER A 41 11.26 22.17 26.84
C SER A 41 12.28 21.24 26.16
N ALA A 42 13.44 20.97 26.77
CA ALA A 42 14.51 20.17 26.18
C ALA A 42 14.87 20.56 24.71
N GLY A 43 14.64 21.83 24.35
CA GLY A 43 14.90 22.39 23.03
C GLY A 43 13.71 22.46 22.07
N ARG A 44 12.56 21.83 22.36
CA ARG A 44 11.34 21.98 21.54
C ARG A 44 10.05 21.83 22.35
N TYR A 45 9.04 22.61 22.02
CA TYR A 45 7.70 22.48 22.58
C TYR A 45 6.70 22.07 21.50
N GLU A 46 5.82 21.13 21.83
CA GLU A 46 4.72 20.70 20.98
C GLU A 46 3.39 21.13 21.60
N SER A 47 2.52 21.73 20.79
CA SER A 47 1.15 22.05 21.20
C SER A 47 0.27 20.80 21.32
N GLY A 48 -0.94 21.00 21.84
CA GLY A 48 -2.03 20.05 21.64
C GLY A 48 -2.36 19.86 20.16
N GLN A 49 -3.03 18.75 19.84
CA GLN A 49 -3.44 18.44 18.47
C GLN A 49 -4.66 19.28 18.06
N PHE A 50 -4.72 19.69 16.80
CA PHE A 50 -5.87 20.35 16.20
C PHE A 50 -6.20 19.80 14.81
N ASP A 51 -7.47 19.87 14.43
CA ASP A 51 -7.98 19.32 13.18
C ASP A 51 -8.02 20.40 12.08
N ALA A 52 -7.42 20.12 10.92
CA ALA A 52 -7.49 20.98 9.74
C ALA A 52 -7.32 20.16 8.45
N GLY A 53 -8.14 20.42 7.44
CA GLY A 53 -8.09 19.73 6.15
C GLY A 53 -8.27 18.20 6.22
N GLY A 54 -8.92 17.68 7.26
CA GLY A 54 -9.11 16.24 7.49
C GLY A 54 -7.97 15.54 8.23
N TYR A 55 -6.95 16.29 8.69
CA TYR A 55 -5.79 15.77 9.41
C TYR A 55 -5.64 16.40 10.77
N LYS A 56 -4.89 15.71 11.64
CA LYS A 56 -4.46 16.21 12.94
C LYS A 56 -3.07 16.80 12.84
N TRP A 57 -2.92 17.99 13.41
CA TRP A 57 -1.70 18.79 13.35
C TRP A 57 -1.27 19.22 14.74
N LYS A 58 0.02 19.54 14.90
CA LYS A 58 0.58 20.20 16.08
C LYS A 58 1.41 21.39 15.62
N LEU A 59 1.42 22.44 16.43
CA LEU A 59 2.41 23.50 16.32
C LEU A 59 3.65 23.09 17.13
N VAL A 60 4.83 23.20 16.53
CA VAL A 60 6.10 22.93 17.18
C VAL A 60 6.90 24.22 17.25
N VAL A 61 7.26 24.64 18.46
CA VAL A 61 8.05 25.84 18.71
C VAL A 61 9.43 25.42 19.20
N TYR A 62 10.48 26.01 18.63
CA TYR A 62 11.86 25.88 19.11
C TYR A 62 12.28 27.22 19.71
N PRO A 63 12.15 27.41 21.04
CA PRO A 63 12.41 28.68 21.71
C PRO A 63 13.85 29.18 21.58
N ASN A 64 14.79 28.29 21.29
CA ASN A 64 16.23 28.57 21.17
C ASN A 64 16.77 28.13 19.80
N GLY A 65 15.92 28.19 18.78
CA GLY A 65 16.25 27.78 17.42
C GLY A 65 16.28 26.27 17.19
N TYR A 66 16.14 25.88 15.92
CA TYR A 66 16.19 24.48 15.53
C TYR A 66 17.64 24.00 15.35
N LYS A 67 18.22 23.46 16.43
CA LYS A 67 19.61 22.99 16.46
C LYS A 67 19.97 22.00 15.37
N GLN A 68 19.04 21.13 14.96
CA GLN A 68 19.28 20.17 13.87
C GLN A 68 19.57 20.85 12.52
N LYS A 69 19.18 22.12 12.37
CA LYS A 69 19.45 22.95 11.20
C LYS A 69 20.49 24.04 11.46
N ASN A 70 21.27 23.94 12.54
CA ASN A 70 22.27 24.94 12.95
C ASN A 70 21.66 26.35 13.10
N VAL A 71 20.47 26.44 13.71
CA VAL A 71 19.87 27.71 14.13
C VAL A 71 19.79 27.74 15.65
N ASP A 72 20.36 28.77 16.26
CA ASP A 72 20.46 28.97 17.71
C ASP A 72 20.18 30.43 18.16
N ASP A 73 19.96 31.34 17.21
CA ASP A 73 19.83 32.79 17.41
C ASP A 73 18.43 33.33 17.08
N HIS A 74 17.50 32.46 16.67
CA HIS A 74 16.12 32.79 16.29
C HIS A 74 15.11 31.85 16.94
N ILE A 75 13.88 32.31 17.11
CA ILE A 75 12.73 31.42 17.28
C ILE A 75 12.48 30.70 15.96
N SER A 76 12.27 29.38 16.02
CA SER A 76 11.80 28.59 14.88
C SER A 76 10.41 28.03 15.18
N VAL A 77 9.52 28.01 14.17
CA VAL A 77 8.14 27.51 14.34
C VAL A 77 7.78 26.62 13.16
N TYR A 78 7.21 25.45 13.49
CA TYR A 78 6.82 24.43 12.53
C TYR A 78 5.40 23.94 12.78
N LEU A 79 4.88 23.30 11.75
CA LEU A 79 3.68 22.51 11.73
C LEU A 79 4.08 21.04 11.55
N GLU A 80 3.64 20.19 12.45
CA GLU A 80 3.89 18.74 12.42
C GLU A 80 2.56 17.98 12.24
N MET A 81 2.53 17.01 11.33
CA MET A 81 1.37 16.13 11.19
C MET A 81 1.36 15.07 12.31
N ALA A 82 0.28 14.99 13.07
CA ALA A 82 0.13 13.99 14.13
C ALA A 82 -0.23 12.62 13.56
N GLY A 83 0.41 11.56 14.07
CA GLY A 83 0.16 10.19 13.61
C GLY A 83 0.78 9.88 12.23
N ALA A 84 1.79 10.64 11.81
CA ALA A 84 2.47 10.42 10.53
C ALA A 84 3.15 9.04 10.42
N ASP A 85 3.50 8.46 11.57
CA ASP A 85 4.02 7.10 11.75
C ASP A 85 2.98 6.00 11.47
N LEU A 86 1.69 6.32 11.56
CA LEU A 86 0.59 5.41 11.21
C LEU A 86 0.25 5.46 9.71
N LEU A 87 0.81 6.40 8.95
CA LEU A 87 0.56 6.52 7.52
C LEU A 87 1.34 5.43 6.77
N GLN A 88 0.62 4.65 5.96
CA GLN A 88 1.21 3.59 5.14
C GLN A 88 2.26 4.16 4.18
N THR A 89 3.33 3.38 3.91
CA THR A 89 4.37 3.72 2.95
C THR A 89 3.76 4.10 1.59
N GLY A 90 4.16 5.23 1.00
CA GLY A 90 3.68 5.70 -0.31
C GLY A 90 2.52 6.70 -0.27
N TRP A 91 2.30 7.33 0.89
CA TRP A 91 1.26 8.32 1.10
C TRP A 91 1.83 9.76 1.09
N GLU A 92 1.25 10.65 0.29
CA GLU A 92 1.70 12.03 0.08
C GLU A 92 0.54 13.03 0.31
N VAL A 93 0.75 14.03 1.16
CA VAL A 93 -0.19 15.15 1.37
C VAL A 93 0.45 16.45 0.93
N PHE A 94 -0.22 17.15 0.03
CA PHE A 94 0.16 18.48 -0.37
C PHE A 94 -0.57 19.50 0.49
N VAL A 95 0.17 20.31 1.22
CA VAL A 95 -0.36 21.29 2.19
C VAL A 95 0.16 22.68 1.87
N ASP A 96 -0.77 23.64 1.87
CA ASP A 96 -0.46 25.07 1.97
C ASP A 96 -0.73 25.49 3.42
N PHE A 97 0.13 26.30 4.00
CA PHE A 97 0.01 26.68 5.41
C PHE A 97 0.54 28.09 5.65
N ARG A 98 0.05 28.70 6.72
CA ARG A 98 0.54 29.99 7.23
C ARG A 98 0.76 29.88 8.72
N LEU A 99 1.87 30.42 9.20
CA LEU A 99 2.14 30.54 10.64
C LEU A 99 2.06 31.99 11.05
N PHE A 100 1.68 32.24 12.30
CA PHE A 100 1.42 33.59 12.78
C PHE A 100 2.13 33.84 14.10
N LEU A 101 2.56 35.08 14.31
CA LEU A 101 3.09 35.56 15.58
C LEU A 101 2.44 36.92 15.91
N LEU A 102 1.78 37.02 17.07
CA LEU A 102 1.04 38.22 17.46
C LEU A 102 1.98 39.32 17.99
N ASP A 103 1.92 40.50 17.39
CA ASP A 103 2.33 41.74 18.03
C ASP A 103 1.20 42.20 18.97
N GLN A 104 1.39 41.98 20.26
CA GLN A 104 0.40 42.27 21.30
C GLN A 104 0.24 43.77 21.57
N ASN A 105 1.22 44.60 21.19
CA ASN A 105 1.13 46.05 21.34
C ASN A 105 0.19 46.65 20.29
N LYS A 106 0.21 46.11 19.07
CA LYS A 106 -0.59 46.59 17.94
C LYS A 106 -1.86 45.78 17.71
N GLY A 107 -1.96 44.57 18.26
CA GLY A 107 -3.07 43.65 18.02
C GLY A 107 -3.08 43.08 16.59
N ILE A 108 -1.92 43.04 15.93
CA ILE A 108 -1.77 42.55 14.55
C ILE A 108 -0.83 41.35 14.53
N TYR A 109 -1.04 40.43 13.59
CA TYR A 109 -0.23 39.24 13.46
C TYR A 109 0.80 39.41 12.36
N LEU A 110 2.07 39.11 12.66
CA LEU A 110 3.06 38.77 11.64
C LEU A 110 2.65 37.45 10.99
N VAL A 111 2.52 37.44 9.66
CA VAL A 111 2.15 36.30 8.83
C VAL A 111 3.39 35.75 8.16
N LEU A 112 3.70 34.49 8.45
CA LEU A 112 4.81 33.74 7.88
C LEU A 112 4.26 32.84 6.78
N GLN A 113 4.54 33.22 5.54
CA GLN A 113 4.15 32.49 4.35
C GLN A 113 5.28 32.61 3.32
N ASP A 114 5.71 31.48 2.74
CA ASP A 114 6.69 31.48 1.65
C ASP A 114 5.97 31.31 0.31
N ALA A 115 6.06 32.34 -0.55
CA ALA A 115 5.47 32.31 -1.89
C ALA A 115 6.08 31.22 -2.82
N ASN A 116 7.27 30.70 -2.48
CA ASN A 116 7.92 29.60 -3.19
C ASN A 116 7.53 28.22 -2.64
N LEU A 117 6.94 28.13 -1.45
CA LEU A 117 6.40 26.89 -0.86
C LEU A 117 4.93 26.69 -1.25
N ASN A 118 4.56 26.98 -2.50
CA ASN A 118 3.18 26.99 -2.99
C ASN A 118 2.40 25.65 -2.86
N LYS A 119 3.04 24.59 -2.34
CA LYS A 119 2.48 23.40 -1.69
C LYS A 119 3.62 22.56 -1.14
N MET A 120 3.62 22.25 0.16
CA MET A 120 4.56 21.30 0.75
C MET A 120 4.04 19.87 0.64
N CYS A 121 4.87 18.95 0.14
CA CYS A 121 4.56 17.53 0.14
C CYS A 121 5.05 16.89 1.45
N LEU A 122 4.12 16.49 2.31
CA LEU A 122 4.39 15.73 3.52
C LEU A 122 4.16 14.25 3.29
N HIS A 123 5.07 13.42 3.80
CA HIS A 123 5.04 11.95 3.71
C HIS A 123 5.76 11.34 4.92
N GLY A 124 5.74 10.02 5.08
CA GLY A 124 6.27 9.35 6.29
C GLY A 124 7.74 9.65 6.65
N ALA A 125 8.55 10.13 5.70
CA ALA A 125 9.94 10.55 5.93
C ALA A 125 10.12 12.08 6.06
N MET A 126 9.05 12.86 5.83
CA MET A 126 9.02 14.32 5.93
C MET A 126 7.63 14.76 6.37
N PHE A 127 7.40 14.87 7.69
CA PHE A 127 6.09 15.14 8.30
C PHE A 127 6.01 16.48 9.07
N GLU A 128 7.09 17.27 9.05
CA GLU A 128 7.19 18.60 9.66
C GLU A 128 7.56 19.64 8.59
N VAL A 129 6.91 20.80 8.61
CA VAL A 129 7.20 21.94 7.73
C VAL A 129 7.07 23.25 8.49
N GLY A 130 7.92 24.24 8.21
CA GLY A 130 7.92 25.48 8.98
C GLY A 130 9.07 26.41 8.60
N PHE A 131 9.35 27.35 9.50
CA PHE A 131 10.32 28.41 9.30
C PHE A 131 11.42 28.33 10.34
N ASP A 132 12.66 28.16 9.85
CA ASP A 132 13.85 28.01 10.68
C ASP A 132 14.19 29.31 11.43
N ARG A 133 13.93 30.49 10.84
CA ARG A 133 14.29 31.80 11.37
C ARG A 133 13.09 32.75 11.34
N VAL A 134 12.19 32.63 12.32
CA VAL A 134 10.98 33.47 12.40
C VAL A 134 11.29 34.87 12.89
N ILE A 135 11.99 34.97 14.02
CA ILE A 135 12.37 36.24 14.64
C ILE A 135 13.64 36.04 15.46
N PRO A 136 14.62 36.97 15.39
CA PRO A 136 15.79 36.94 16.26
C PRO A 136 15.39 36.94 17.74
N LEU A 137 16.12 36.19 18.58
CA LEU A 137 15.79 36.09 20.02
C LEU A 137 15.76 37.46 20.71
N ASN A 138 16.72 38.34 20.40
CA ASN A 138 16.77 39.69 20.96
C ASN A 138 15.53 40.53 20.60
N ALA A 139 15.10 40.48 19.33
CA ALA A 139 13.92 41.19 18.85
C ALA A 139 12.63 40.61 19.44
N PHE A 140 12.57 39.30 19.67
CA PHE A 140 11.43 38.64 20.31
C PHE A 140 11.28 39.04 21.78
N THR A 141 12.39 39.12 22.53
CA THR A 141 12.39 39.48 23.96
C THR A 141 12.23 40.98 24.22
N ASP A 142 12.49 41.82 23.23
CA ASP A 142 12.29 43.27 23.34
C ASP A 142 10.79 43.59 23.33
N SER A 143 10.26 43.99 24.49
CA SER A 143 8.84 44.27 24.70
C SER A 143 8.31 45.42 23.83
N SER A 144 9.18 46.30 23.30
CA SER A 144 8.76 47.33 22.36
C SER A 144 8.25 46.75 21.03
N ASN A 145 8.71 45.55 20.65
CA ASN A 145 8.27 44.84 19.45
C ASN A 145 6.96 44.06 19.64
N GLY A 146 6.47 43.89 20.89
CA GLY A 146 5.14 43.35 21.18
C GLY A 146 4.99 41.82 21.16
N TYR A 147 6.04 41.07 20.83
CA TYR A 147 5.94 39.61 20.65
C TYR A 147 5.96 38.81 21.96
N LEU A 148 6.77 39.24 22.93
CA LEU A 148 6.80 38.68 24.29
C LEU A 148 6.44 39.78 25.30
N ILE A 149 5.25 39.72 25.87
CA ILE A 149 4.74 40.70 26.84
C ILE A 149 4.32 39.95 28.10
N ASN A 150 4.84 40.36 29.27
CA ASN A 150 4.57 39.70 30.55
C ASN A 150 4.80 38.17 30.49
N ASP A 151 5.95 37.76 29.92
CA ASP A 151 6.32 36.35 29.68
C ASP A 151 5.30 35.55 28.83
N THR A 152 4.42 36.27 28.12
CA THR A 152 3.36 35.71 27.29
C THR A 152 3.62 35.99 25.82
N CYS A 153 3.49 34.97 24.97
CA CYS A 153 3.52 35.10 23.52
C CYS A 153 2.41 34.27 22.87
N VAL A 154 2.02 34.62 21.63
CA VAL A 154 0.93 33.96 20.91
C VAL A 154 1.36 33.59 19.50
N PHE A 155 1.33 32.30 19.21
CA PHE A 155 1.55 31.73 17.88
C PHE A 155 0.23 31.29 17.26
N GLY A 156 0.22 31.18 15.94
CA GLY A 156 -0.95 30.75 15.19
C GLY A 156 -0.61 29.86 14.00
N ALA A 157 -1.60 29.09 13.55
CA ALA A 157 -1.49 28.29 12.35
C ALA A 157 -2.78 28.31 11.52
N GLU A 158 -2.61 28.32 10.20
CA GLU A 158 -3.61 27.96 9.22
C GLU A 158 -3.07 26.87 8.32
N VAL A 159 -3.91 25.86 8.02
CA VAL A 159 -3.51 24.69 7.26
C VAL A 159 -4.58 24.38 6.22
N PHE A 160 -4.18 24.30 4.96
CA PHE A 160 -5.03 24.04 3.81
C PHE A 160 -4.49 22.83 3.04
N VAL A 161 -5.21 21.71 3.13
CA VAL A 161 -4.85 20.49 2.40
C VAL A 161 -5.31 20.63 0.96
N CYS A 162 -4.34 20.65 0.05
CA CYS A 162 -4.55 20.94 -1.36
C CYS A 162 -4.78 19.69 -2.20
N LYS A 163 -4.13 18.57 -1.86
CA LYS A 163 -4.20 17.31 -2.61
C LYS A 163 -3.69 16.14 -1.78
N GLU A 164 -4.32 14.99 -1.94
CA GLU A 164 -3.82 13.70 -1.47
C GLU A 164 -3.41 12.82 -2.64
N ARG A 165 -2.26 12.14 -2.51
CA ARG A 165 -1.88 11.02 -3.38
C ARG A 165 -1.69 9.77 -2.53
N ARG A 166 -2.46 8.74 -2.84
CA ARG A 166 -2.25 7.38 -2.33
C ARG A 166 -1.53 6.60 -3.40
N ALA A 167 -0.47 5.88 -3.06
CA ALA A 167 0.14 4.92 -3.98
C ALA A 167 -0.96 4.01 -4.56
N GLY A 168 -1.10 3.99 -5.88
CA GLY A 168 -2.03 3.10 -6.56
C GLY A 168 -1.63 1.64 -6.36
N LYS A 169 -2.61 0.73 -6.37
CA LYS A 169 -2.34 -0.71 -6.33
C LYS A 169 -1.48 -1.09 -7.54
N ALA A 170 -0.29 -1.64 -7.31
CA ALA A 170 0.61 -2.09 -8.37
C ALA A 170 0.61 -3.61 -8.48
N GLU A 171 0.65 -4.12 -9.71
CA GLU A 171 0.73 -5.56 -10.01
C GLU A 171 1.96 -5.80 -10.87
N ARG A 172 2.64 -6.94 -10.65
CA ARG A 172 3.80 -7.36 -11.44
C ARG A 172 3.46 -8.62 -12.21
N LEU A 173 3.68 -8.56 -13.52
CA LEU A 173 3.71 -9.73 -14.40
C LEU A 173 5.15 -10.09 -14.72
N TYR A 174 5.49 -11.36 -14.56
CA TYR A 174 6.67 -11.91 -15.20
C TYR A 174 6.31 -13.20 -15.94
N THR A 175 6.79 -13.28 -17.18
CA THR A 175 6.65 -14.46 -18.02
C THR A 175 7.65 -15.50 -17.54
N ILE A 176 7.14 -16.69 -17.22
CA ILE A 176 7.95 -17.87 -16.96
C ILE A 176 7.77 -18.74 -18.18
N ASN A 177 8.80 -18.92 -19.00
CA ASN A 177 8.73 -19.96 -20.03
C ASN A 177 9.24 -21.26 -19.42
N SER A 178 8.40 -21.93 -18.63
CA SER A 178 8.78 -23.18 -17.98
C SER A 178 8.76 -24.34 -18.97
N ALA A 179 9.66 -25.31 -18.77
CA ALA A 179 9.61 -26.55 -19.53
C ALA A 179 8.33 -27.33 -19.17
N MET A 180 7.69 -27.93 -20.17
CA MET A 180 6.54 -28.80 -19.97
C MET A 180 6.93 -29.98 -19.08
N TYR A 181 6.18 -30.18 -18.00
CA TYR A 181 6.35 -31.33 -17.10
C TYR A 181 5.19 -32.31 -17.28
N LYS A 182 5.52 -33.60 -17.45
CA LYS A 182 4.53 -34.68 -17.56
C LYS A 182 4.51 -35.49 -16.26
N HIS A 183 3.35 -35.52 -15.60
CA HIS A 183 3.10 -36.31 -14.41
C HIS A 183 2.18 -37.50 -14.70
N PRO A 184 2.69 -38.75 -14.65
CA PRO A 184 1.86 -39.95 -14.71
C PRO A 184 1.34 -40.34 -13.32
N TRP A 185 0.05 -40.67 -13.24
CA TRP A 185 -0.62 -41.11 -12.03
C TRP A 185 -1.44 -42.38 -12.29
N LYS A 186 -0.96 -43.50 -11.73
CA LYS A 186 -1.69 -44.77 -11.76
C LYS A 186 -2.64 -44.85 -10.56
N VAL A 187 -3.92 -45.09 -10.84
CA VAL A 187 -4.98 -45.08 -9.84
C VAL A 187 -5.93 -46.28 -10.00
N TYR A 188 -6.34 -46.85 -8.87
CA TYR A 188 -7.29 -47.95 -8.85
C TYR A 188 -8.74 -47.40 -8.83
N ILE A 189 -9.56 -47.83 -9.80
CA ILE A 189 -10.97 -47.43 -9.92
C ILE A 189 -11.85 -48.68 -9.76
N PRO A 190 -12.48 -48.90 -8.59
CA PRO A 190 -13.41 -50.01 -8.40
C PRO A 190 -14.68 -49.79 -9.23
N LEU A 191 -14.90 -50.64 -10.23
CA LEU A 191 -16.07 -50.56 -11.11
C LEU A 191 -17.41 -50.79 -10.38
N LYS A 192 -17.40 -51.61 -9.31
CA LYS A 192 -18.59 -51.91 -8.50
C LYS A 192 -19.02 -50.75 -7.59
N PHE A 193 -18.05 -49.98 -7.10
CA PHE A 193 -18.28 -48.84 -6.22
C PHE A 193 -17.35 -47.71 -6.65
N ARG A 194 -17.83 -46.87 -7.56
CA ARG A 194 -17.06 -45.72 -8.04
C ARG A 194 -16.98 -44.67 -6.94
N PRO A 195 -15.77 -44.30 -6.47
CA PRO A 195 -15.62 -43.20 -5.52
C PRO A 195 -16.04 -41.88 -6.16
N GLU A 196 -16.43 -40.91 -5.34
CA GLU A 196 -16.82 -39.58 -5.84
C GLU A 196 -15.63 -38.79 -6.34
N LEU A 197 -14.52 -38.83 -5.59
CA LEU A 197 -13.29 -38.09 -5.88
C LEU A 197 -12.07 -38.95 -5.51
N LEU A 198 -11.06 -38.91 -6.36
CA LEU A 198 -9.72 -39.44 -6.13
C LEU A 198 -8.72 -38.33 -6.40
N GLU A 199 -7.75 -38.15 -5.53
CA GLU A 199 -6.70 -37.13 -5.68
C GLU A 199 -5.33 -37.79 -5.83
N SER A 200 -4.49 -37.27 -6.72
CA SER A 200 -3.09 -37.69 -6.83
C SER A 200 -2.26 -37.16 -5.66
N LYS A 201 -1.04 -37.68 -5.51
CA LYS A 201 -0.04 -36.98 -4.70
C LYS A 201 0.31 -35.63 -5.38
N PRO A 202 0.69 -34.61 -4.60
CA PRO A 202 1.16 -33.35 -5.17
C PRO A 202 2.42 -33.55 -6.01
N PHE A 203 2.56 -32.79 -7.09
CA PHE A 203 3.75 -32.78 -7.95
C PHE A 203 4.14 -31.35 -8.33
N PHE A 204 5.43 -31.14 -8.60
CA PHE A 204 5.97 -29.80 -8.87
C PHE A 204 6.16 -29.58 -10.37
N ALA A 205 5.62 -28.48 -10.90
CA ALA A 205 5.77 -28.08 -12.30
C ALA A 205 5.71 -26.55 -12.43
N GLY A 206 6.64 -25.97 -13.19
CA GLY A 206 6.65 -24.53 -13.48
C GLY A 206 6.71 -23.62 -12.25
N GLY A 207 7.40 -24.04 -11.19
CA GLY A 207 7.50 -23.27 -9.95
C GLY A 207 6.32 -23.43 -8.99
N GLN A 208 5.35 -24.28 -9.31
CA GLN A 208 4.08 -24.42 -8.59
C GLN A 208 3.80 -25.89 -8.24
N THR A 209 2.99 -26.10 -7.20
CA THR A 209 2.58 -27.44 -6.74
C THR A 209 1.17 -27.77 -7.20
N TRP A 210 1.03 -28.87 -7.92
CA TRP A 210 -0.20 -29.29 -8.59
C TRP A 210 -0.67 -30.66 -8.09
N GLU A 211 -1.96 -30.93 -8.24
CA GLU A 211 -2.62 -32.20 -7.95
C GLU A 211 -3.60 -32.54 -9.07
N ILE A 212 -3.79 -33.82 -9.38
CA ILE A 212 -4.84 -34.29 -10.28
C ILE A 212 -6.05 -34.72 -9.43
N ARG A 213 -7.24 -34.24 -9.82
CA ARG A 213 -8.52 -34.66 -9.28
C ARG A 213 -9.28 -35.48 -10.32
N LEU A 214 -9.59 -36.72 -9.98
CA LEU A 214 -10.36 -37.63 -10.82
C LEU A 214 -11.72 -37.89 -10.18
N TYR A 215 -12.78 -37.73 -10.96
CA TYR A 215 -14.16 -38.02 -10.57
C TYR A 215 -14.68 -39.19 -11.42
N PRO A 216 -14.55 -40.45 -10.99
CA PRO A 216 -15.01 -41.61 -11.76
C PRO A 216 -16.52 -41.64 -12.01
N LYS A 217 -17.32 -41.01 -11.14
CA LYS A 217 -18.77 -40.79 -11.32
C LYS A 217 -19.10 -39.56 -12.15
N GLY A 218 -18.10 -38.78 -12.54
CA GLY A 218 -18.29 -37.49 -13.19
C GLY A 218 -18.61 -36.36 -12.21
N TYR A 219 -18.39 -35.15 -12.68
CA TYR A 219 -18.59 -33.90 -11.95
C TYR A 219 -19.23 -32.85 -12.88
N ASP A 220 -19.98 -31.92 -12.30
CA ASP A 220 -20.68 -30.84 -13.03
C ASP A 220 -21.49 -31.40 -14.22
N LYS A 221 -21.31 -30.87 -15.44
CA LYS A 221 -22.06 -31.26 -16.65
C LYS A 221 -21.85 -32.72 -17.07
N GLY A 222 -20.84 -33.42 -16.55
CA GLY A 222 -20.53 -34.81 -16.87
C GLY A 222 -20.96 -35.81 -15.81
N LYS A 223 -21.63 -35.35 -14.73
CA LYS A 223 -22.10 -36.22 -13.66
C LYS A 223 -22.90 -37.40 -14.20
N ASP A 224 -22.61 -38.58 -13.65
CA ASP A 224 -23.15 -39.91 -13.94
C ASP A 224 -22.96 -40.44 -15.37
N THR A 225 -22.45 -39.63 -16.30
CA THR A 225 -22.30 -39.98 -17.72
C THR A 225 -20.84 -40.12 -18.16
N HIS A 226 -19.96 -39.26 -17.65
CA HIS A 226 -18.56 -39.17 -18.05
C HIS A 226 -17.65 -39.26 -16.83
N VAL A 227 -16.41 -39.66 -17.04
CA VAL A 227 -15.33 -39.43 -16.08
C VAL A 227 -14.82 -38.00 -16.27
N SER A 228 -14.67 -37.29 -15.16
CA SER A 228 -14.13 -35.93 -15.15
C SER A 228 -12.74 -35.91 -14.53
N VAL A 229 -11.85 -35.09 -15.10
CA VAL A 229 -10.49 -34.90 -14.59
C VAL A 229 -10.18 -33.43 -14.53
N TYR A 230 -9.60 -33.00 -13.42
CA TYR A 230 -9.20 -31.62 -13.17
C TYR A 230 -7.76 -31.56 -12.68
N LEU A 231 -7.07 -30.50 -13.08
CA LEU A 231 -5.82 -30.06 -12.49
C LEU A 231 -6.14 -29.06 -11.39
N LYS A 232 -5.53 -29.23 -10.22
CA LYS A 232 -5.68 -28.34 -9.07
C LYS A 232 -4.33 -27.78 -8.66
N LEU A 233 -4.29 -26.49 -8.37
CA LEU A 233 -3.21 -25.82 -7.67
C LEU A 233 -3.35 -26.10 -6.16
N ALA A 234 -2.35 -26.76 -5.57
CA ALA A 234 -2.41 -27.25 -4.19
C ALA A 234 -2.31 -26.11 -3.17
N ASN A 235 -1.38 -25.18 -3.39
CA ASN A 235 -1.04 -24.10 -2.46
C ASN A 235 -1.13 -22.72 -3.14
N PRO A 236 -2.34 -22.24 -3.48
CA PRO A 236 -2.48 -20.94 -4.12
C PRO A 236 -2.18 -19.80 -3.16
N GLU A 237 -1.29 -18.89 -3.54
CA GLU A 237 -1.11 -17.63 -2.83
C GLU A 237 -2.32 -16.70 -3.05
N PRO A 238 -2.85 -16.02 -2.00
CA PRO A 238 -4.10 -15.27 -2.08
C PRO A 238 -4.13 -14.15 -3.13
N ALA A 239 -2.99 -13.55 -3.43
CA ALA A 239 -2.86 -12.40 -4.33
C ALA A 239 -2.22 -12.75 -5.69
N SER A 240 -2.05 -14.03 -5.99
CA SER A 240 -1.33 -14.49 -7.17
C SER A 240 -2.27 -15.12 -8.21
N LYS A 241 -2.03 -14.85 -9.49
CA LYS A 241 -2.68 -15.54 -10.62
C LYS A 241 -1.63 -16.20 -11.49
N ILE A 242 -1.83 -17.46 -11.85
CA ILE A 242 -0.86 -18.28 -12.59
C ILE A 242 -1.51 -18.70 -13.91
N LEU A 243 -0.91 -18.30 -15.03
CA LEU A 243 -1.33 -18.76 -16.36
C LEU A 243 -0.66 -20.09 -16.66
N THR A 244 -1.48 -21.10 -16.81
CA THR A 244 -1.01 -22.46 -17.01
C THR A 244 -1.74 -23.08 -18.19
N GLU A 245 -0.96 -23.56 -19.15
CA GLU A 245 -1.41 -24.50 -20.15
C GLU A 245 -1.26 -25.93 -19.58
N PHE A 246 -2.31 -26.72 -19.72
CA PHE A 246 -2.31 -28.09 -19.24
C PHE A 246 -3.06 -29.04 -20.18
N THR A 247 -2.60 -30.28 -20.22
CA THR A 247 -3.27 -31.39 -20.90
C THR A 247 -3.57 -32.48 -19.90
N LEU A 248 -4.83 -32.92 -19.82
CA LEU A 248 -5.25 -34.06 -19.00
C LEU A 248 -5.59 -35.23 -19.89
N ARG A 249 -5.06 -36.41 -19.58
CA ARG A 249 -5.16 -37.61 -20.43
C ARG A 249 -5.52 -38.84 -19.62
N ILE A 250 -6.37 -39.69 -20.18
CA ILE A 250 -6.55 -41.08 -19.76
C ILE A 250 -5.86 -41.96 -20.79
N VAL A 251 -4.86 -42.72 -20.33
CA VAL A 251 -3.96 -43.49 -21.18
C VAL A 251 -4.58 -44.84 -21.50
N ASP A 252 -4.76 -45.11 -22.80
CA ASP A 252 -4.91 -46.48 -23.31
C ASP A 252 -3.59 -47.23 -23.13
N GLN A 253 -3.60 -48.22 -22.25
CA GLN A 253 -2.43 -49.01 -21.84
C GLN A 253 -2.15 -50.20 -22.79
N LEU A 254 -2.98 -50.42 -23.82
CA LEU A 254 -2.89 -51.58 -24.73
C LEU A 254 -2.61 -51.18 -26.17
N ASN A 255 -3.34 -50.19 -26.72
CA ASN A 255 -3.29 -49.86 -28.15
C ASN A 255 -2.70 -48.49 -28.45
N GLY A 256 -2.34 -47.71 -27.42
CA GLY A 256 -1.75 -46.38 -27.58
C GLY A 256 -2.73 -45.29 -28.04
N LYS A 257 -4.05 -45.54 -28.06
CA LYS A 257 -5.06 -44.56 -28.45
C LYS A 257 -5.63 -43.83 -27.23
N HIS A 258 -4.96 -42.78 -26.79
CA HIS A 258 -5.32 -42.06 -25.57
C HIS A 258 -6.48 -41.07 -25.77
N PHE A 259 -7.26 -40.83 -24.71
CA PHE A 259 -8.18 -39.69 -24.65
C PHE A 259 -7.55 -38.54 -23.88
N PHE A 260 -7.51 -37.36 -24.47
CA PHE A 260 -6.97 -36.17 -23.80
C PHE A 260 -7.75 -34.92 -24.14
N CYS A 261 -7.70 -33.93 -23.26
CA CYS A 261 -8.16 -32.58 -23.50
C CYS A 261 -7.10 -31.59 -23.02
N LYS A 262 -7.02 -30.46 -23.69
CA LYS A 262 -6.03 -29.40 -23.45
C LYS A 262 -6.75 -28.10 -23.10
N GLY A 263 -6.21 -27.36 -22.15
CA GLY A 263 -6.74 -26.08 -21.69
C GLY A 263 -5.62 -25.10 -21.33
N CYS A 264 -5.94 -23.82 -21.26
CA CYS A 264 -5.03 -22.77 -20.82
C CYS A 264 -5.82 -21.79 -19.96
N GLU A 265 -5.51 -21.73 -18.67
CA GLU A 265 -6.36 -21.08 -17.67
C GLU A 265 -5.56 -20.29 -16.64
N TRP A 266 -6.26 -19.36 -16.00
CA TRP A 266 -5.75 -18.55 -14.90
C TRP A 266 -6.12 -19.15 -13.54
N PHE A 267 -5.15 -19.82 -12.92
CA PHE A 267 -5.30 -20.39 -11.57
C PHE A 267 -5.07 -19.32 -10.51
N CYS A 268 -5.91 -19.30 -9.48
CA CYS A 268 -5.74 -18.44 -8.30
C CYS A 268 -6.44 -19.04 -7.07
N ALA A 269 -6.28 -18.43 -5.90
CA ALA A 269 -6.91 -18.89 -4.66
C ALA A 269 -8.45 -19.05 -4.76
N LEU A 270 -9.13 -18.18 -5.52
CA LEU A 270 -10.58 -18.28 -5.73
C LEU A 270 -10.98 -19.32 -6.77
N ARG A 271 -10.08 -19.68 -7.68
CA ARG A 271 -10.30 -20.67 -8.75
C ARG A 271 -9.07 -21.57 -8.88
N PRO A 272 -8.83 -22.47 -7.90
CA PRO A 272 -7.60 -23.26 -7.88
C PRO A 272 -7.68 -24.49 -8.78
N SER A 273 -8.82 -24.78 -9.43
CA SER A 273 -9.03 -26.05 -10.14
C SER A 273 -9.71 -25.82 -11.49
N PHE A 274 -9.11 -26.34 -12.56
CA PHE A 274 -9.65 -26.33 -13.93
C PHE A 274 -9.49 -27.70 -14.58
N GLY A 275 -10.37 -28.03 -15.52
CA GLY A 275 -10.43 -29.38 -16.07
C GLY A 275 -11.65 -29.61 -16.94
N PHE A 276 -11.93 -30.89 -17.18
CA PHE A 276 -12.91 -31.31 -18.16
C PHE A 276 -13.95 -32.19 -17.48
N SER A 277 -15.18 -31.68 -17.40
CA SER A 277 -16.32 -32.42 -16.85
C SER A 277 -16.68 -33.64 -17.70
N ARG A 278 -16.40 -33.63 -19.01
CA ARG A 278 -16.71 -34.71 -19.95
C ARG A 278 -15.46 -35.20 -20.68
N LEU A 279 -14.46 -35.74 -19.96
CA LEU A 279 -13.20 -36.19 -20.59
C LEU A 279 -13.38 -37.49 -21.40
N ILE A 280 -14.03 -38.50 -20.81
CA ILE A 280 -14.34 -39.77 -21.46
C ILE A 280 -15.69 -40.29 -20.96
N ALA A 281 -16.52 -40.81 -21.86
CA ALA A 281 -17.77 -41.46 -21.47
C ALA A 281 -17.46 -42.72 -20.64
N PHE A 282 -18.23 -42.93 -19.57
CA PHE A 282 -17.98 -44.08 -18.69
C PHE A 282 -18.13 -45.43 -19.42
N ASP A 283 -19.05 -45.50 -20.38
CA ASP A 283 -19.25 -46.70 -21.20
C ASP A 283 -18.07 -47.05 -22.10
N ILE A 284 -17.24 -46.07 -22.48
CA ILE A 284 -16.00 -46.28 -23.23
C ILE A 284 -14.88 -46.69 -22.27
N LEU A 285 -14.78 -46.05 -21.10
CA LEU A 285 -13.76 -46.36 -20.10
C LEU A 285 -13.77 -47.84 -19.67
N LYS A 286 -14.97 -48.43 -19.52
CA LYS A 286 -15.14 -49.82 -19.03
C LYS A 286 -14.89 -50.89 -20.10
N GLN A 287 -14.70 -50.51 -21.37
CA GLN A 287 -14.44 -51.45 -22.46
C GLN A 287 -13.02 -52.02 -22.34
N LEU A 288 -12.92 -53.34 -22.11
CA LEU A 288 -11.65 -54.02 -21.85
C LEU A 288 -10.70 -53.99 -23.06
N ASP A 289 -11.24 -54.00 -24.28
CA ASP A 289 -10.48 -53.92 -25.54
C ASP A 289 -9.85 -52.54 -25.77
N LYS A 290 -10.37 -51.49 -25.10
CA LYS A 290 -9.88 -50.12 -25.22
C LYS A 290 -8.68 -49.80 -24.32
N GLY A 291 -8.32 -50.68 -23.38
CA GLY A 291 -7.10 -50.55 -22.58
C GLY A 291 -7.04 -49.40 -21.56
N PHE A 292 -8.12 -48.62 -21.36
CA PHE A 292 -8.15 -47.54 -20.37
C PHE A 292 -8.17 -48.05 -18.92
N LEU A 293 -8.76 -49.23 -18.70
CA LEU A 293 -8.78 -49.92 -17.41
C LEU A 293 -8.17 -51.31 -17.55
N VAL A 294 -6.98 -51.50 -16.98
CA VAL A 294 -6.30 -52.80 -16.93
C VAL A 294 -6.31 -53.30 -15.49
N LYS A 295 -7.04 -54.40 -15.23
CA LYS A 295 -7.26 -54.92 -13.86
C LYS A 295 -7.75 -53.81 -12.90
N SER A 296 -8.71 -53.00 -13.36
CA SER A 296 -9.26 -51.84 -12.64
C SER A 296 -8.25 -50.71 -12.34
N ASN A 297 -7.05 -50.74 -12.92
CA ASN A 297 -6.11 -49.63 -12.83
C ASN A 297 -6.24 -48.74 -14.06
N CYS A 298 -6.42 -47.45 -13.81
CA CYS A 298 -6.41 -46.38 -14.78
C CYS A 298 -5.06 -45.64 -14.69
N LEU A 299 -4.49 -45.27 -15.83
CA LEU A 299 -3.33 -44.38 -15.88
C LEU A 299 -3.80 -43.01 -16.38
N VAL A 300 -3.71 -42.02 -15.52
CA VAL A 300 -4.04 -40.61 -15.81
C VAL A 300 -2.73 -39.85 -15.94
N GLU A 301 -2.63 -38.97 -16.93
CA GLU A 301 -1.47 -38.09 -17.10
C GLU A 301 -1.90 -36.62 -17.08
N ALA A 302 -1.07 -35.78 -16.47
CA ALA A 302 -1.13 -34.33 -16.59
C ALA A 302 0.16 -33.81 -17.21
N GLU A 303 0.06 -33.09 -18.32
CA GLU A 303 1.14 -32.26 -18.85
C GLU A 303 0.87 -30.82 -18.42
N VAL A 304 1.85 -30.14 -17.83
CA VAL A 304 1.68 -28.81 -17.25
C VAL A 304 2.82 -27.90 -17.70
N THR A 305 2.46 -26.73 -18.22
CA THR A 305 3.38 -25.65 -18.61
C THR A 305 2.87 -24.34 -18.03
N VAL A 306 3.65 -23.72 -17.14
CA VAL A 306 3.35 -22.39 -16.59
C VAL A 306 3.97 -21.35 -17.51
N TYR A 307 3.16 -20.38 -17.96
CA TYR A 307 3.59 -19.27 -18.83
C TYR A 307 3.85 -17.97 -18.09
N GLY A 308 3.22 -17.76 -16.93
CA GLY A 308 3.42 -16.51 -16.19
C GLY A 308 2.74 -16.49 -14.85
N ILE A 309 3.29 -15.69 -13.95
CA ILE A 309 2.75 -15.44 -12.63
C ILE A 309 2.54 -13.94 -12.49
N PHE A 310 1.33 -13.57 -12.09
CA PHE A 310 0.94 -12.24 -11.67
C PHE A 310 0.91 -12.21 -10.15
N THR A 311 1.61 -11.25 -9.54
CA THR A 311 1.61 -11.02 -8.09
C THR A 311 1.34 -9.55 -7.78
N ALA A 312 0.65 -9.27 -6.67
CA ALA A 312 0.57 -7.91 -6.13
C ALA A 312 1.95 -7.47 -5.63
N LEU A 313 2.25 -6.17 -5.76
CA LEU A 313 3.42 -5.52 -5.17
C LEU A 313 3.06 -4.86 -3.83
#